data_AF-A0A1F6ELB5-F1
#
_entry.id   AF-A0A1F6ELB5-F1
#
_cell.length_a   1.000
_cell.length_b   1.000
_cell.length_c   1.000
_cell.angle_alpha   90.00
_cell.angle_beta   90.00
_cell.angle_gamma   90.00
#
_symmetry.space_group_name_H-M   'P 1'
#
loop_
_entity.id
_entity.type
_entity.pdbx_description
1 polymer ?
#
loop_
_entity_poly.entity_id
_entity_poly.type
_entity_poly.pdbx_seq_one_letter_code
_entity_poly.pdbx_strand_id
1 'polypeptide(L)'
;MDWYTTLVIMHIVGTVLGVGGATFVEVHLVRALRDGVMSPEESAIMQTTYTVLRVGFFLLVLSGFGFLILSRLSEYTVWFYSITFWIKLSIVGVIAVNAILIQLRWIPILWGSAIALVSWYAALIIGVLLRGSVDQPLWIPVIYVAAIIIVYFVMREVHSRYTKPHFPH
;
A
#
# COMPACT_ATOMS: atom_id res chain seq x y z
N MET A 1 25.85 -2.06 13.34
CA MET A 1 24.88 -1.27 12.57
C MET A 1 24.30 -0.23 13.50
N ASP A 2 24.17 1.02 13.03
CA ASP A 2 23.43 2.05 13.78
C ASP A 2 21.92 1.85 13.67
N TRP A 3 21.16 2.48 14.58
CA TRP A 3 19.70 2.40 14.59
C TRP A 3 19.03 2.96 13.35
N TYR A 4 19.60 4.00 12.75
CA TYR A 4 19.08 4.55 11.51
C TYR A 4 19.08 3.50 10.39
N THR A 5 20.19 2.78 10.23
CA THR A 5 20.37 1.74 9.22
C THR A 5 19.42 0.57 9.44
N THR A 6 19.26 0.13 10.68
CA THR A 6 18.28 -0.92 11.04
C THR A 6 16.86 -0.52 10.66
N LEU A 7 16.46 0.72 10.97
CA LEU A 7 15.14 1.24 10.61
C LEU A 7 14.95 1.34 9.09
N VAL A 8 15.96 1.80 8.34
CA VAL A 8 15.91 1.85 6.87
C VAL A 8 15.72 0.47 6.28
N ILE A 9 16.47 -0.54 6.73
CA ILE A 9 16.34 -1.92 6.23
C ILE A 9 14.93 -2.43 6.52
N MET A 10 14.46 -2.29 7.76
CA MET A 10 13.12 -2.73 8.15
C MET A 10 12.02 -2.04 7.33
N HIS A 11 12.17 -0.74 7.06
CA HIS A 11 11.22 0.03 6.27
C HIS A 11 11.18 -0.40 4.81
N ILE A 12 12.35 -0.63 4.20
CA ILE A 12 12.45 -1.12 2.81
C ILE A 12 11.85 -2.51 2.70
N VAL A 13 12.20 -3.43 3.61
CA VAL A 13 11.65 -4.79 3.63
C VAL A 13 10.12 -4.73 3.79
N GLY A 14 9.62 -3.94 4.73
CA GLY A 14 8.17 -3.76 4.93
C GLY A 14 7.46 -3.24 3.68
N THR A 15 8.06 -2.24 3.02
CA THR A 15 7.52 -1.65 1.78
C THR A 15 7.49 -2.66 0.63
N VAL A 16 8.57 -3.41 0.41
CA VAL A 16 8.66 -4.39 -0.68
C VAL A 16 7.71 -5.56 -0.46
N LEU A 17 7.58 -6.06 0.78
CA LEU A 17 6.59 -7.08 1.13
C LEU A 17 5.16 -6.57 0.90
N GLY A 18 4.89 -5.31 1.23
CA GLY A 18 3.59 -4.68 0.98
C GLY A 18 3.26 -4.54 -0.50
N VAL A 19 4.22 -4.08 -1.32
CA VAL A 19 4.08 -4.00 -2.78
C VAL A 19 3.82 -5.37 -3.39
N GLY A 20 4.66 -6.36 -3.06
CA GLY A 20 4.48 -7.73 -3.54
C GLY A 20 3.13 -8.31 -3.10
N GLY A 21 2.79 -8.16 -1.82
CA GLY A 21 1.53 -8.62 -1.25
C GLY A 21 0.31 -8.00 -1.95
N ALA A 22 0.30 -6.69 -2.18
CA ALA A 22 -0.80 -6.02 -2.85
C ALA A 22 -0.99 -6.49 -4.29
N THR A 23 0.11 -6.68 -5.03
CA THR A 23 0.07 -7.22 -6.39
C THR A 23 -0.47 -8.64 -6.42
N PHE A 24 0.03 -9.53 -5.55
CA PHE A 24 -0.44 -10.91 -5.52
C PHE A 24 -1.89 -11.03 -5.03
N VAL A 25 -2.31 -10.22 -4.06
CA VAL A 25 -3.72 -10.17 -3.63
C VAL A 25 -4.63 -9.87 -4.82
N GLU A 26 -4.29 -8.88 -5.64
CA GLU A 26 -5.10 -8.53 -6.81
C GLU A 26 -5.13 -9.66 -7.85
N VAL A 27 -3.97 -10.24 -8.17
CA VAL A 27 -3.88 -11.36 -9.12
C VAL A 27 -4.73 -12.55 -8.66
N HIS A 28 -4.65 -12.90 -7.37
CA HIS A 28 -5.44 -13.99 -6.80
C HIS A 28 -6.93 -13.64 -6.71
N LEU A 29 -7.27 -12.38 -6.44
CA LEU A 29 -8.66 -11.92 -6.39
C LEU A 29 -9.34 -12.06 -7.76
N VAL A 30 -8.70 -11.59 -8.84
CA VAL A 30 -9.23 -11.74 -10.20
C VAL A 30 -9.45 -13.21 -10.54
N ARG A 31 -8.51 -14.07 -10.16
CA ARG A 31 -8.59 -15.51 -10.42
C ARG A 31 -9.74 -16.17 -9.64
N ALA A 32 -9.88 -15.87 -8.35
CA ALA A 32 -10.92 -16.43 -7.50
C ALA A 32 -12.33 -15.90 -7.84
N LEU A 33 -12.42 -14.73 -8.47
CA LEU A 33 -13.69 -14.18 -8.96
C LEU A 33 -14.06 -14.66 -10.38
N ARG A 34 -13.21 -15.47 -11.03
CA ARG A 34 -13.40 -15.88 -12.43
C ARG A 34 -14.69 -16.65 -12.65
N ASP A 35 -14.99 -17.60 -11.78
CA ASP A 35 -16.17 -18.46 -11.81
C ASP A 35 -17.23 -18.08 -10.75
N GLY A 36 -16.94 -17.05 -9.96
CA GLY A 36 -17.82 -16.52 -8.92
C GLY A 36 -17.84 -17.33 -7.62
N VAL A 37 -17.02 -18.38 -7.50
CA VAL A 37 -16.97 -19.24 -6.31
C VAL A 37 -15.51 -19.45 -5.89
N MET A 38 -15.14 -18.93 -4.73
CA MET A 38 -13.79 -19.09 -4.20
C MET A 38 -13.60 -20.50 -3.59
N SER A 39 -12.63 -21.27 -4.11
CA SER A 39 -12.30 -22.58 -3.54
C SER A 39 -11.56 -22.46 -2.19
N PRO A 40 -11.55 -23.53 -1.36
CA PRO A 40 -10.75 -23.57 -0.13
C PRO A 40 -9.26 -23.31 -0.38
N GLU A 41 -8.70 -23.83 -1.47
CA GLU A 41 -7.30 -23.62 -1.86
C GLU A 41 -7.03 -22.17 -2.26
N GLU A 42 -7.93 -21.55 -3.02
CA GLU A 42 -7.81 -20.12 -3.39
C GLU A 42 -7.89 -19.21 -2.17
N SER A 43 -8.80 -19.53 -1.25
CA SER A 43 -8.91 -18.84 0.04
C SER A 43 -7.64 -18.99 0.87
N ALA A 44 -7.07 -20.21 0.97
CA ALA A 44 -5.83 -20.46 1.70
C ALA A 44 -4.63 -19.70 1.11
N ILE A 45 -4.53 -19.64 -0.22
CA ILE A 45 -3.50 -18.84 -0.91
C ILE A 45 -3.70 -17.35 -0.58
N MET A 46 -4.92 -16.82 -0.72
CA MET A 46 -5.21 -15.43 -0.39
C MET A 46 -4.89 -15.09 1.07
N GLN A 47 -5.24 -15.95 2.03
CA GLN A 47 -4.91 -15.74 3.45
C GLN A 47 -3.40 -15.68 3.69
N THR A 48 -2.64 -16.53 2.98
CA THR A 48 -1.17 -16.51 3.05
C THR A 48 -0.63 -15.19 2.49
N THR A 49 -1.13 -14.73 1.35
CA THR A 49 -0.74 -13.44 0.75
C THR A 49 -1.10 -12.27 1.67
N TYR A 50 -2.29 -12.28 2.28
CA TYR A 50 -2.68 -11.26 3.27
C TYR A 50 -1.79 -11.28 4.51
N THR A 51 -1.31 -12.44 4.93
CA THR A 51 -0.36 -12.55 6.04
C THR A 51 0.96 -11.86 5.70
N VAL A 52 1.50 -12.10 4.49
CA VAL A 52 2.71 -11.40 4.01
C VAL A 52 2.48 -9.88 3.96
N LEU A 53 1.33 -9.44 3.44
CA LEU A 53 0.98 -8.02 3.39
C LEU A 53 0.90 -7.41 4.80
N ARG A 54 0.29 -8.10 5.76
CA ARG A 54 0.20 -7.66 7.17
C ARG A 54 1.57 -7.56 7.83
N VAL A 55 2.45 -8.52 7.59
CA VAL A 55 3.85 -8.46 8.06
C VAL A 55 4.56 -7.26 7.45
N GLY A 56 4.43 -7.04 6.14
CA GLY A 56 5.00 -5.88 5.45
C GLY A 56 4.50 -4.55 6.04
N PHE A 57 3.20 -4.43 6.27
CA PHE A 57 2.58 -3.28 6.91
C PHE A 57 3.05 -3.07 8.34
N PHE A 58 3.15 -4.13 9.14
CA PHE A 58 3.67 -4.03 10.51
C PHE A 58 5.10 -3.49 10.52
N LEU A 59 5.99 -4.01 9.66
CA LEU A 59 7.37 -3.53 9.56
C LEU A 59 7.44 -2.07 9.08
N LEU A 60 6.62 -1.70 8.09
CA LEU A 60 6.52 -0.33 7.58
C LEU A 60 6.11 0.66 8.70
N VAL A 61 5.07 0.33 9.46
CA VAL A 61 4.56 1.16 10.56
C VAL A 61 5.57 1.23 11.70
N LEU A 62 6.10 0.08 12.14
CA LEU A 62 7.07 0.02 13.22
C LEU A 62 8.33 0.84 12.91
N SER A 63 8.82 0.75 11.68
CA SER A 63 10.01 1.52 11.24
C SER A 63 9.68 3.00 11.06
N GLY A 64 8.49 3.34 10.55
CA GLY A 64 8.01 4.72 10.45
C GLY A 64 7.95 5.42 11.81
N PHE A 65 7.36 4.77 12.81
CA PHE A 65 7.37 5.27 14.18
C PHE A 65 8.79 5.29 14.78
N GLY A 66 9.62 4.31 14.47
CA GLY A 66 11.03 4.31 14.84
C GLY A 66 11.78 5.55 14.33
N PHE A 67 11.54 5.98 13.08
CA PHE A 67 12.13 7.21 12.54
C PHE A 67 11.63 8.46 13.26
N LEU A 68 10.35 8.52 13.62
CA LEU A 68 9.79 9.62 14.41
C LEU A 68 10.46 9.74 15.78
N ILE A 69 10.59 8.61 16.49
CA ILE A 69 11.23 8.55 17.80
C ILE A 69 12.71 8.95 17.69
N LEU A 70 13.44 8.38 16.73
CA LEU A 70 14.86 8.69 16.52
C LEU A 70 15.06 10.18 16.21
N SER A 71 14.23 10.76 15.36
CA SER A 71 14.29 12.19 15.02
C SER A 71 14.06 13.08 16.25
N ARG A 72 13.17 12.69 17.16
CA ARG A 72 12.91 13.41 18.41
C ARG A 72 14.07 13.32 19.39
N LEU A 73 14.69 12.14 19.52
CA LEU A 73 15.80 11.88 20.44
C LEU A 73 17.12 12.52 19.96
N SER A 74 17.31 12.61 18.66
CA SER A 74 18.52 13.20 18.05
C SER A 74 18.38 14.70 17.75
N GLU A 75 17.32 15.35 18.24
CA GLU A 75 17.01 16.79 18.05
C GLU A 75 16.91 17.25 16.57
N TYR A 76 16.83 16.33 15.62
CA TYR A 76 16.65 16.62 14.19
C TYR A 76 15.18 16.91 13.86
N THR A 77 14.70 18.08 14.28
CA THR A 77 13.31 18.52 14.07
C THR A 77 13.02 19.05 12.67
N VAL A 78 14.06 19.29 11.86
CA VAL A 78 13.96 19.85 10.50
C VAL A 78 13.03 19.03 9.59
N TRP A 79 12.92 17.72 9.83
CA TRP A 79 12.12 16.81 8.99
C TRP A 79 10.62 17.07 9.12
N PHE A 80 10.15 17.56 10.26
CA PHE A 80 8.73 17.90 10.47
C PHE A 80 8.28 19.10 9.62
N TYR A 81 9.21 19.88 9.09
CA TYR A 81 8.90 20.99 8.18
C TYR A 81 8.94 20.56 6.70
N SER A 82 9.37 19.34 6.40
CA SER A 82 9.42 18.84 5.02
C SER A 82 8.05 18.39 4.55
N ILE A 83 7.57 18.97 3.46
CA ILE A 83 6.35 18.52 2.78
C ILE A 83 6.46 17.06 2.33
N THR A 84 7.65 16.62 1.90
CA THR A 84 7.95 15.24 1.49
C THR A 84 7.71 14.25 2.62
N PHE A 85 8.08 14.63 3.85
CA PHE A 85 7.86 13.81 5.04
C PHE A 85 6.36 13.59 5.28
N TRP A 86 5.56 14.67 5.24
CA TRP A 86 4.12 14.59 5.42
C TRP A 86 3.42 13.81 4.32
N ILE A 87 3.86 13.92 3.06
CA ILE A 87 3.34 13.11 1.96
C ILE A 87 3.61 11.62 2.24
N LYS A 88 4.83 11.23 2.61
CA LYS A 88 5.16 9.84 2.96
C LYS A 88 4.28 9.32 4.10
N LEU A 89 4.15 10.09 5.17
CA LEU A 89 3.33 9.73 6.32
C LEU A 89 1.84 9.61 5.96
N SER A 90 1.33 10.52 5.12
CA SER A 90 -0.06 10.49 4.65
C SER A 90 -0.37 9.24 3.84
N ILE A 91 0.55 8.79 2.98
CA ILE A 91 0.39 7.56 2.19
C ILE A 91 0.33 6.34 3.11
N VAL A 92 1.18 6.26 4.13
CA VAL A 92 1.10 5.18 5.14
C VAL A 92 -0.24 5.22 5.86
N GLY A 93 -0.75 6.43 6.17
CA GLY A 93 -2.09 6.63 6.71
C GLY A 93 -3.19 6.12 5.77
N VAL A 94 -3.10 6.40 4.47
CA VAL A 94 -4.06 5.88 3.48
C VAL A 94 -4.02 4.36 3.40
N ILE A 95 -2.84 3.74 3.43
CA ILE A 95 -2.71 2.28 3.47
C ILE A 95 -3.46 1.72 4.70
N ALA A 96 -3.25 2.31 5.87
CA ALA A 96 -3.88 1.89 7.12
C ALA A 96 -5.41 2.03 7.07
N VAL A 97 -5.89 3.20 6.66
CA VAL A 97 -7.33 3.49 6.55
C VAL A 97 -7.99 2.58 5.52
N ASN A 98 -7.37 2.39 4.36
CA ASN A 98 -7.89 1.51 3.32
C ASN A 98 -8.02 0.06 3.81
N ALA A 99 -7.03 -0.45 4.54
CA ALA A 99 -7.09 -1.79 5.13
C ALA A 99 -8.27 -1.93 6.11
N ILE A 100 -8.53 -0.91 6.94
CA ILE A 100 -9.69 -0.87 7.84
C ILE A 100 -11.00 -0.83 7.05
N LEU A 101 -11.10 0.02 6.03
CA LEU A 101 -12.31 0.15 5.21
C LEU A 101 -12.66 -1.14 4.47
N ILE A 102 -11.66 -1.88 3.96
CA ILE A 102 -11.86 -3.20 3.35
C ILE A 102 -12.32 -4.20 4.41
N GLN A 103 -11.67 -4.24 5.57
CA GLN A 103 -12.02 -5.17 6.66
C GLN A 103 -13.46 -4.95 7.17
N LEU A 104 -13.89 -3.69 7.25
CA LEU A 104 -15.26 -3.32 7.63
C LEU A 104 -16.28 -3.43 6.48
N ARG A 105 -15.82 -3.75 5.26
CA ARG A 105 -16.63 -3.78 4.03
C ARG A 105 -17.33 -2.45 3.73
N TRP A 106 -16.73 -1.34 4.12
CA TRP A 106 -17.28 0.02 3.91
C TRP A 106 -16.98 0.59 2.53
N ILE A 107 -16.05 -0.02 1.80
CA ILE A 107 -15.74 0.36 0.41
C ILE A 107 -15.85 -0.85 -0.52
N PRO A 108 -16.21 -0.65 -1.80
CA PRO A 108 -16.18 -1.71 -2.80
C PRO A 108 -14.77 -2.26 -2.98
N ILE A 109 -14.66 -3.58 -3.21
CA ILE A 109 -13.36 -4.27 -3.27
C ILE A 109 -12.44 -3.71 -4.36
N LEU A 110 -12.99 -3.34 -5.53
CA LEU A 110 -12.22 -2.73 -6.64
C LEU A 110 -11.57 -1.41 -6.24
N TRP A 111 -12.29 -0.57 -5.48
CA TRP A 111 -11.73 0.68 -4.96
C TRP A 111 -10.66 0.40 -3.92
N GLY A 112 -10.91 -0.55 -3.01
CA GLY A 112 -9.94 -0.99 -2.02
C GLY A 112 -8.64 -1.49 -2.65
N SER A 113 -8.73 -2.30 -3.71
CA SER A 113 -7.59 -2.80 -4.48
C SER A 113 -6.82 -1.68 -5.16
N ALA A 114 -7.50 -0.76 -5.84
CA ALA A 114 -6.86 0.34 -6.55
C ALA A 114 -6.08 1.26 -5.59
N ILE A 115 -6.72 1.63 -4.47
CA ILE A 115 -6.09 2.44 -3.41
C ILE A 115 -4.90 1.68 -2.82
N ALA A 116 -5.04 0.39 -2.50
CA ALA A 116 -3.94 -0.41 -1.95
C ALA A 116 -2.75 -0.43 -2.91
N LEU A 117 -2.96 -0.82 -4.16
CA LEU A 117 -1.89 -1.00 -5.14
C LEU A 117 -1.15 0.32 -5.39
N VAL A 118 -1.88 1.41 -5.63
CA VAL A 118 -1.25 2.72 -5.83
C VAL A 118 -0.51 3.20 -4.59
N SER A 119 -1.07 3.01 -3.38
CA SER A 119 -0.43 3.48 -2.15
C SER A 119 0.85 2.73 -1.83
N TRP A 120 0.89 1.41 -2.03
CA TRP A 120 2.11 0.62 -1.84
C TRP A 120 3.20 1.00 -2.83
N TYR A 121 2.85 1.13 -4.11
CA TYR A 121 3.81 1.58 -5.13
C TYR A 121 4.25 3.03 -4.90
N ALA A 122 3.36 3.92 -4.48
CA ALA A 122 3.70 5.29 -4.13
C ALA A 122 4.68 5.33 -2.95
N ALA A 123 4.45 4.54 -1.90
CA ALA A 123 5.37 4.42 -0.76
C ALA A 123 6.77 3.96 -1.19
N LEU A 124 6.86 2.98 -2.10
CA LEU A 124 8.12 2.51 -2.68
C LEU A 124 8.80 3.59 -3.52
N ILE A 125 8.10 4.14 -4.50
CA ILE A 125 8.64 5.10 -5.48
C ILE A 125 9.11 6.38 -4.76
N ILE A 126 8.27 6.95 -3.90
CA ILE A 126 8.62 8.16 -3.14
C ILE A 126 9.70 7.85 -2.10
N GLY A 127 9.71 6.65 -1.52
CA GLY A 127 10.73 6.20 -0.58
C GLY A 127 12.12 6.13 -1.21
N VAL A 128 12.21 5.60 -2.44
CA VAL A 128 13.47 5.41 -3.18
C VAL A 128 13.91 6.68 -3.92
N LEU A 129 13.01 7.31 -4.67
CA LEU A 129 13.36 8.40 -5.59
C LEU A 129 13.43 9.78 -4.94
N LEU A 130 12.64 10.02 -3.88
CA LEU A 130 12.56 11.32 -3.22
C LEU A 130 13.30 11.31 -1.88
N ARG A 131 14.53 10.79 -1.89
CA ARG A 131 15.40 10.75 -0.70
C ARG A 131 16.16 12.08 -0.59
N GLY A 132 15.95 12.82 0.49
CA GLY A 132 16.71 14.04 0.79
C GLY A 132 16.22 15.33 0.12
N SER A 133 15.11 15.30 -0.61
CA SER A 133 14.52 16.52 -1.16
C SER A 133 13.61 17.23 -0.15
N VAL A 134 14.07 18.39 0.31
CA VAL A 134 13.36 19.24 1.30
C VAL A 134 12.16 19.93 0.64
N ASP A 135 12.34 20.40 -0.59
CA ASP A 135 11.28 21.02 -1.39
C ASP A 135 10.80 20.03 -2.44
N GLN A 136 9.56 19.57 -2.28
CA GLN A 136 8.86 18.82 -3.30
C GLN A 136 7.58 19.53 -3.70
N PRO A 137 7.25 19.53 -5.00
CA PRO A 137 6.13 20.28 -5.51
C PRO A 137 4.79 19.66 -5.09
N LEU A 138 3.80 20.51 -4.83
CA LEU A 138 2.45 20.14 -4.39
C LEU A 138 1.65 19.32 -5.42
N TRP A 139 2.23 18.99 -6.58
CA TRP A 139 1.57 18.13 -7.57
C TRP A 139 1.64 16.64 -7.23
N ILE A 140 2.52 16.19 -6.31
CA ILE A 140 2.65 14.76 -5.97
C ILE A 140 1.30 14.16 -5.50
N PRO A 141 0.56 14.79 -4.56
CA PRO A 141 -0.78 14.33 -4.19
C PRO A 141 -1.76 14.28 -5.38
N VAL A 142 -1.66 15.23 -6.31
CA VAL A 142 -2.53 15.26 -7.51
C VAL A 142 -2.24 14.05 -8.41
N ILE A 143 -0.96 13.76 -8.67
CA ILE A 143 -0.57 12.56 -9.43
C ILE A 143 -0.97 11.29 -8.70
N TYR A 144 -0.83 11.26 -7.37
CA TYR A 144 -1.26 10.12 -6.56
C TYR A 144 -2.76 9.84 -6.68
N VAL A 145 -3.61 10.86 -6.59
CA VAL A 145 -5.07 10.71 -6.78
C VAL A 145 -5.40 10.32 -8.22
N ALA A 146 -4.77 10.95 -9.20
CA ALA A 146 -4.95 10.59 -10.61
C ALA A 146 -4.55 9.12 -10.87
N ALA A 147 -3.46 8.65 -10.27
CA ALA A 147 -3.02 7.27 -10.37
C ALA A 147 -4.04 6.29 -9.77
N ILE A 148 -4.66 6.61 -8.63
CA ILE A 148 -5.76 5.78 -8.06
C ILE A 148 -6.90 5.64 -9.07
N ILE A 149 -7.32 6.75 -9.68
CA ILE A 149 -8.42 6.75 -10.66
C ILE A 149 -8.04 5.92 -11.90
N ILE A 150 -6.84 6.12 -12.44
CA ILE A 150 -6.34 5.37 -13.60
C ILE A 150 -6.28 3.87 -13.27
N VAL A 151 -5.70 3.49 -12.13
CA VAL A 151 -5.59 2.09 -11.72
C VAL A 151 -6.96 1.48 -11.47
N TYR A 152 -7.93 2.22 -10.93
CA TYR A 152 -9.31 1.76 -10.81
C TYR A 152 -9.90 1.37 -12.18
N PHE A 153 -9.75 2.22 -13.20
CA PHE A 153 -10.25 1.92 -14.54
C PHE A 153 -9.52 0.73 -15.18
N VAL A 154 -8.21 0.63 -14.99
CA VAL A 154 -7.42 -0.53 -15.45
C VAL A 154 -7.90 -1.81 -14.77
N MET A 155 -8.07 -1.81 -13.44
CA MET A 155 -8.57 -2.96 -12.68
C MET A 155 -10.00 -3.33 -13.11
N ARG A 156 -10.88 -2.34 -13.32
CA ARG A 156 -12.23 -2.58 -13.82
C ARG A 156 -12.20 -3.31 -15.18
N GLU A 157 -11.35 -2.88 -16.10
CA GLU A 157 -11.19 -3.52 -17.41
C GLU A 157 -10.62 -4.94 -17.27
N VAL A 158 -9.62 -5.13 -16.41
CA VAL A 158 -9.05 -6.46 -16.11
C VAL A 158 -10.13 -7.39 -15.55
N HIS A 159 -10.85 -6.97 -14.51
CA HIS A 159 -11.95 -7.75 -13.95
C HIS A 159 -13.01 -8.06 -15.01
N SER A 160 -13.40 -7.09 -15.84
CA SER A 160 -14.40 -7.31 -16.90
C SER A 160 -13.95 -8.35 -17.94
N ARG A 161 -12.65 -8.51 -18.18
CA ARG A 161 -12.12 -9.50 -19.14
C ARG A 161 -11.99 -10.89 -18.56
N TYR A 162 -11.72 -11.00 -17.26
CA TYR A 162 -11.36 -12.27 -16.63
C TYR A 162 -12.42 -12.83 -15.68
N THR A 163 -13.42 -12.04 -15.29
CA THR A 163 -14.54 -12.47 -14.44
C THR A 163 -15.81 -12.63 -15.28
N LYS A 164 -16.58 -13.71 -15.04
CA LYS A 164 -17.89 -13.87 -15.68
C LYS A 164 -18.90 -12.92 -15.04
N PRO A 165 -19.87 -12.36 -15.80
CA PRO A 165 -20.99 -11.67 -15.20
C PRO A 165 -21.72 -12.63 -14.25
N HIS A 166 -21.82 -12.23 -12.98
CA HIS A 166 -22.60 -12.95 -11.98
C HIS A 166 -24.07 -12.85 -12.38
N PHE A 167 -24.64 -13.90 -12.98
CA PHE A 167 -26.07 -14.02 -13.11
C PHE A 167 -26.61 -14.57 -11.78
N PRO A 168 -27.36 -13.77 -11.00
CA PRO A 168 -28.06 -14.31 -9.85
C PRO A 168 -29.15 -15.27 -10.39
N HIS A 169 -29.01 -16.55 -10.08
CA HIS A 169 -30.08 -17.54 -10.24
C HIS A 169 -31.06 -17.44 -9.08
#